data_AF-A0A442T4M9-F1
#
_entry.id   AF-A0A442T4M9-F1
#
_cell.length_a   1.000
_cell.length_b   1.000
_cell.length_c   1.000
_cell.angle_alpha   90.00
_cell.angle_beta   90.00
_cell.angle_gamma   90.00
#
_symmetry.space_group_name_H-M   'P 1'
#
loop_
_entity.id
_entity.type
_entity.pdbx_description
1 polymer ?
#
loop_
_entity_poly.entity_id
_entity_poly.type
_entity_poly.pdbx_seq_one_letter_code
_entity_poly.pdbx_strand_id
1 'polypeptide(L)'
;MIPTHVIPYRHGELRIGWASWDDGTYTDRSIKWAYRDGSGKISRGSPEIPFDILLDMIDLATSQGELTPHVKPAPKVPKDVAQATKPELVDERKVLAARLATLQVMIAEVPWAEWQPIYDQLGARYDAVVAELALRS
;
A
#
# COMPACT_ATOMS: atom_id res chain seq x y z
N MET A 1 22.90 0.05 7.21
CA MET A 1 21.55 -0.21 7.71
C MET A 1 21.53 -1.32 8.75
N ILE A 2 20.87 -1.08 9.88
CA ILE A 2 20.41 -2.11 10.83
C ILE A 2 18.93 -2.42 10.49
N PRO A 3 18.61 -3.57 9.87
CA PRO A 3 17.26 -3.85 9.42
C PRO A 3 16.30 -4.10 10.59
N THR A 4 15.14 -3.46 10.54
CA THR A 4 13.99 -3.66 11.45
C THR A 4 12.86 -4.44 10.77
N HIS A 5 12.83 -4.45 9.44
CA HIS A 5 11.89 -5.21 8.64
C HIS A 5 12.56 -5.69 7.35
N VAL A 6 12.29 -6.94 6.96
CA VAL A 6 12.86 -7.59 5.79
C VAL A 6 11.79 -8.38 5.07
N ILE A 7 11.67 -8.18 3.76
CA ILE A 7 10.80 -8.98 2.89
C ILE A 7 11.60 -9.53 1.69
N PRO A 8 11.41 -10.81 1.30
CA PRO A 8 11.95 -11.32 0.05
C PRO A 8 11.45 -10.49 -1.14
N TYR A 9 12.34 -10.12 -2.05
CA TYR A 9 11.99 -9.32 -3.23
C TYR A 9 12.89 -9.65 -4.42
N ARG A 10 12.30 -10.26 -5.46
CA ARG A 10 13.01 -10.75 -6.64
C ARG A 10 14.18 -11.67 -6.24
N HIS A 11 15.41 -11.38 -6.67
CA HIS A 11 16.63 -12.12 -6.34
C HIS A 11 17.36 -11.57 -5.10
N GLY A 12 16.68 -10.77 -4.29
CA GLY A 12 17.21 -10.17 -3.08
C GLY A 12 16.12 -9.94 -2.05
N GLU A 13 16.27 -8.88 -1.27
CA GLU A 13 15.39 -8.52 -0.16
C GLU A 13 15.18 -7.02 -0.14
N LEU A 14 13.96 -6.56 0.17
CA LEU A 14 13.74 -5.18 0.58
C LEU A 14 13.87 -5.09 2.10
N ARG A 15 14.63 -4.10 2.56
CA ARG A 15 14.93 -3.91 3.97
C ARG A 15 14.57 -2.49 4.38
N ILE A 16 13.89 -2.36 5.51
CA ILE A 16 13.65 -1.08 6.20
C ILE A 16 14.37 -1.15 7.54
N GLY A 17 15.04 -0.08 7.92
CA GLY A 17 15.79 -0.06 9.16
C GLY A 17 16.38 1.29 9.51
N TRP A 18 17.22 1.29 10.54
CA TRP A 18 18.07 2.42 10.91
C TRP A 18 19.16 2.57 9.85
N ALA A 19 19.36 3.78 9.37
CA ALA A 19 20.30 4.05 8.30
C ALA A 19 21.74 3.76 8.73
N SER A 20 22.63 3.48 7.77
CA SER A 20 24.06 3.29 8.09
C SER A 20 24.76 4.53 8.63
N TRP A 21 24.17 5.72 8.41
CA TRP A 21 24.69 7.00 8.90
C TRP A 21 24.00 7.47 10.19
N ASP A 22 23.01 6.73 10.70
CA ASP A 22 22.43 7.00 12.01
C ASP A 22 23.55 6.88 13.06
N ASP A 23 23.67 7.89 13.92
CA ASP A 23 24.72 8.03 14.94
C ASP A 23 24.40 7.26 16.24
N GLY A 24 23.38 6.40 16.23
CA GLY A 24 22.88 5.68 17.39
C GLY A 24 21.75 6.42 18.11
N THR A 25 21.29 7.56 17.59
CA THR A 25 20.10 8.25 18.09
C THR A 25 18.79 7.58 17.66
N TYR A 26 18.83 6.66 16.69
CA TYR A 26 17.65 5.99 16.14
C TYR A 26 16.62 7.00 15.61
N THR A 27 17.11 8.00 14.86
CA THR A 27 16.27 9.04 14.24
C THR A 27 16.26 8.93 12.72
N ASP A 28 17.31 8.38 12.12
CA ASP A 28 17.45 8.26 10.68
C ASP A 28 17.02 6.88 10.19
N ARG A 29 15.92 6.82 9.44
CA ARG A 29 15.43 5.59 8.80
C ARG A 29 15.63 5.59 7.30
N SER A 30 15.91 4.43 6.75
CA SER A 30 16.08 4.24 5.31
C SER A 30 15.47 2.93 4.81
N ILE A 31 15.29 2.84 3.50
CA ILE A 31 14.96 1.61 2.77
C ILE A 31 16.11 1.24 1.83
N LYS A 32 16.32 -0.06 1.61
CA LYS A 32 17.32 -0.57 0.65
C LYS A 32 16.88 -1.88 0.01
N TRP A 33 17.19 -2.05 -1.27
CA TRP A 33 17.10 -3.33 -1.96
C TRP A 33 18.43 -4.10 -1.85
N ALA A 34 18.52 -5.03 -0.92
CA ALA A 34 19.69 -5.86 -0.69
C ALA A 34 19.69 -7.09 -1.62
N TYR A 35 20.46 -7.04 -2.69
CA TYR A 35 20.70 -8.20 -3.57
C TYR A 35 22.13 -8.72 -3.42
N ARG A 36 22.37 -9.98 -3.80
CA ARG A 36 23.72 -10.57 -3.78
C ARG A 36 24.51 -10.13 -5.01
N ASP A 37 25.77 -9.75 -4.82
CA ASP A 37 26.72 -9.51 -5.89
C ASP A 37 27.24 -10.83 -6.49
N GLY A 38 28.08 -10.75 -7.53
CA GLY A 38 28.65 -11.93 -8.18
C GLY A 38 29.53 -12.82 -7.27
N SER A 39 29.92 -12.33 -6.09
CA SER A 39 30.63 -13.09 -5.06
C SER A 39 29.70 -13.77 -4.05
N GLY A 40 28.38 -13.57 -4.19
CA GLY A 40 27.37 -14.07 -3.28
C GLY A 40 27.19 -13.25 -2.00
N LYS A 41 27.90 -12.13 -1.84
CA LYS A 41 27.75 -11.20 -0.70
C LYS A 41 26.68 -10.17 -0.98
N ILE A 42 26.09 -9.56 0.05
CA ILE A 42 25.16 -8.45 -0.16
C ILE A 42 25.90 -7.28 -0.84
N SER A 43 25.35 -6.82 -1.96
CA SER A 43 25.91 -5.75 -2.78
C SER A 43 26.09 -4.48 -1.96
N ARG A 44 27.32 -3.96 -1.97
CA ARG A 44 27.65 -2.63 -1.43
C ARG A 44 27.14 -1.51 -2.33
N GLY A 45 26.97 -1.78 -3.63
CA GLY A 45 26.53 -0.79 -4.62
C GLY A 45 25.04 -0.48 -4.59
N SER A 46 24.25 -1.21 -3.81
CA SER A 46 22.85 -0.87 -3.59
C SER A 46 22.74 0.30 -2.60
N PRO A 47 22.14 1.45 -2.96
CA PRO A 47 22.03 2.59 -2.06
C PRO A 47 21.02 2.34 -0.94
N GLU A 48 21.28 2.95 0.22
CA GLU A 48 20.25 3.19 1.25
C GLU A 48 19.59 4.53 0.93
N ILE A 49 18.26 4.58 0.93
CA ILE A 49 17.50 5.76 0.54
C ILE A 49 16.66 6.24 1.74
N PRO A 50 16.81 7.50 2.18
CA PRO A 50 15.89 8.15 3.12
C PRO A 50 14.44 8.16 2.57
N PHE A 51 13.44 8.14 3.46
CA PHE A 51 12.04 8.04 3.02
C PHE A 51 11.51 9.30 2.31
N ASP A 52 11.92 10.48 2.76
CA ASP A 52 11.64 11.75 2.10
C ASP A 52 12.24 11.80 0.69
N ILE A 53 13.52 11.46 0.55
CA ILE A 53 14.19 11.40 -0.76
C ILE A 53 13.54 10.35 -1.67
N LEU A 54 13.08 9.22 -1.12
CA LEU A 54 12.33 8.22 -1.90
C LEU A 54 11.04 8.82 -2.50
N LEU A 55 10.32 9.64 -1.74
CA LEU A 55 9.10 10.29 -2.24
C LEU A 55 9.43 11.27 -3.35
N ASP A 56 10.46 12.11 -3.16
CA ASP A 56 10.91 13.05 -4.20
C ASP A 56 11.31 12.31 -5.50
N MET A 57 11.98 11.16 -5.37
CA MET A 57 12.35 10.32 -6.51
C MET A 57 11.11 9.74 -7.22
N ILE A 58 10.10 9.30 -6.45
CA ILE A 58 8.84 8.78 -7.00
C ILE A 58 8.07 9.88 -7.72
N ASP A 59 7.99 11.08 -7.14
CA ASP A 59 7.31 12.23 -7.74
C ASP A 59 7.98 12.64 -9.05
N LEU A 60 9.31 12.73 -9.06
CA LEU A 60 10.06 13.02 -10.28
C LEU A 60 9.80 11.96 -11.36
N ALA A 61 9.95 10.67 -11.03
CA ALA A 61 9.73 9.59 -11.98
C ALA A 61 8.27 9.53 -12.50
N THR A 62 7.31 9.85 -11.63
CA THR A 62 5.88 9.99 -12.01
C THR A 62 5.68 11.14 -12.99
N SER A 63 6.27 12.31 -12.72
CA SER A 63 6.14 13.49 -13.59
C SER A 63 6.70 13.26 -15.00
N GLN A 64 7.67 12.35 -15.13
CA GLN A 64 8.26 11.96 -16.41
C GLN A 64 7.52 10.78 -17.08
N GLY A 65 6.52 10.19 -16.43
CA GLY A 65 5.80 9.02 -16.94
C GLY A 65 6.60 7.71 -16.89
N GLU A 66 7.68 7.65 -16.11
CA GLU A 66 8.54 6.46 -15.97
C GLU A 66 7.90 5.37 -15.09
N LEU A 67 7.03 5.78 -14.16
CA LEU A 67 6.34 4.84 -13.29
C LEU A 67 5.07 4.33 -13.95
N THR A 68 5.05 3.04 -14.29
CA THR A 68 3.80 2.34 -14.57
C THR A 68 3.07 2.12 -13.23
N PRO A 69 1.78 2.47 -13.10
CA PRO A 69 1.03 2.24 -11.88
C PRO A 69 1.05 0.75 -11.51
N HIS A 70 1.88 0.37 -10.53
CA HIS A 70 1.78 -0.92 -9.86
C HIS A 70 0.63 -0.87 -8.86
N VAL A 71 -0.57 -0.59 -9.36
CA VAL A 71 -1.79 -0.87 -8.61
C VAL A 71 -1.87 -2.39 -8.59
N LYS A 72 -1.61 -3.02 -7.43
CA LYS A 72 -2.10 -4.40 -7.22
C LYS A 72 -3.55 -4.36 -7.68
N PRO A 73 -3.95 -5.14 -8.71
CA PRO A 73 -5.30 -5.06 -9.21
C PRO A 73 -6.20 -5.16 -8.00
N ALA A 74 -7.07 -4.17 -7.83
CA ALA A 74 -8.06 -4.21 -6.77
C ALA A 74 -8.68 -5.62 -6.83
N PRO A 75 -8.90 -6.29 -5.68
CA PRO A 75 -9.55 -7.60 -5.67
C PRO A 75 -10.72 -7.52 -6.65
N LYS A 76 -10.87 -8.51 -7.56
CA LYS A 76 -11.93 -8.48 -8.56
C LYS A 76 -13.25 -8.32 -7.82
N VAL A 77 -13.77 -7.10 -7.80
CA VAL A 77 -15.07 -6.81 -7.23
C VAL A 77 -16.08 -7.30 -8.25
N PRO A 78 -16.95 -8.27 -7.90
CA PRO A 78 -18.02 -8.69 -8.80
C PRO A 78 -18.83 -7.46 -9.21
N LYS A 79 -18.98 -7.22 -10.53
CA LYS A 79 -19.74 -6.05 -11.01
C LYS A 79 -21.17 -6.06 -10.46
N ASP A 80 -21.73 -7.26 -10.32
CA ASP A 80 -23.04 -7.52 -9.74
C ASP A 80 -22.89 -8.26 -8.40
N VAL A 81 -23.41 -7.65 -7.32
CA VAL A 81 -23.42 -8.22 -5.96
C VAL A 81 -24.23 -9.51 -5.95
N ALA A 82 -25.32 -9.57 -6.71
CA ALA A 82 -26.21 -10.73 -6.75
C ALA A 82 -25.54 -11.97 -7.37
N GLN A 83 -24.52 -11.78 -8.22
CA GLN A 83 -23.80 -12.87 -8.88
C GLN A 83 -22.53 -13.31 -8.14
N ALA A 84 -22.11 -12.57 -7.11
CA ALA A 84 -20.95 -12.89 -6.31
C ALA A 84 -21.16 -14.19 -5.50
N THR A 85 -20.10 -14.88 -5.11
CA THR A 85 -20.15 -15.98 -4.13
C THR A 85 -20.13 -15.45 -2.69
N LYS A 86 -20.61 -16.25 -1.73
CA LYS A 86 -20.61 -15.86 -0.30
C LYS A 86 -19.20 -15.52 0.24
N PRO A 87 -18.13 -16.29 -0.06
CA PRO A 87 -16.77 -15.90 0.32
C PRO A 87 -16.32 -14.58 -0.29
N GLU A 88 -16.61 -14.33 -1.57
CA GLU A 88 -16.29 -13.05 -2.23
C GLU A 88 -16.98 -11.87 -1.56
N LEU A 89 -18.26 -12.02 -1.20
CA LEU A 89 -19.02 -10.98 -0.48
C LEU A 89 -18.45 -10.71 0.92
N VAL A 90 -18.01 -11.76 1.66
CA VAL A 90 -17.39 -11.59 2.98
C VAL A 90 -16.06 -10.85 2.89
N ASP A 91 -15.25 -11.16 1.88
CA ASP A 91 -13.96 -10.48 1.68
C ASP A 91 -14.15 -9.06 1.17
N GLU A 92 -15.09 -8.83 0.25
CA GLU A 92 -15.43 -7.50 -0.24
C GLU A 92 -15.94 -6.60 0.90
N ARG A 93 -16.81 -7.12 1.79
CA ARG A 93 -17.29 -6.38 2.97
C ARG A 93 -16.15 -5.89 3.86
N LYS A 94 -15.13 -6.73 4.10
CA LYS A 94 -13.96 -6.34 4.92
C LYS A 94 -13.16 -5.22 4.24
N VAL A 95 -12.94 -5.33 2.93
CA VAL A 95 -12.20 -4.33 2.16
C VAL A 95 -12.95 -2.99 2.15
N LEU A 96 -14.26 -3.01 1.90
CA LEU A 96 -15.09 -1.81 1.89
C LEU A 96 -15.13 -1.14 3.27
N ALA A 97 -15.29 -1.91 4.35
CA ALA A 97 -15.26 -1.38 5.72
C ALA A 97 -13.93 -0.66 6.03
N ALA A 98 -12.79 -1.27 5.68
CA ALA A 98 -11.49 -0.67 5.89
C ALA A 98 -11.32 0.64 5.09
N ARG A 99 -11.76 0.65 3.82
CA ARG A 99 -11.69 1.86 2.97
C ARG A 99 -12.59 2.98 3.47
N LEU A 100 -13.81 2.66 3.92
CA LEU A 100 -14.72 3.64 4.51
C LEU A 100 -14.12 4.26 5.78
N ALA A 101 -13.50 3.46 6.64
CA ALA A 101 -12.80 3.98 7.82
C ALA A 101 -11.65 4.92 7.44
N THR A 102 -10.84 4.58 6.44
CA THR A 102 -9.78 5.45 5.94
C THR A 102 -10.33 6.75 5.37
N LEU A 103 -11.36 6.68 4.51
CA LEU A 103 -11.96 7.89 3.93
C LEU A 103 -12.60 8.79 4.99
N GLN A 104 -13.18 8.22 6.04
CA GLN A 104 -13.74 9.00 7.14
C GLN A 104 -12.66 9.80 7.88
N VAL A 105 -11.47 9.23 8.08
CA VAL A 105 -10.31 9.96 8.63
C VAL A 105 -9.87 11.05 7.66
N MET A 106 -9.77 10.75 6.35
CA MET A 106 -9.36 11.74 5.35
C MET A 106 -10.35 12.90 5.23
N ILE A 107 -11.67 12.65 5.31
CA ILE A 107 -12.69 13.71 5.34
C ILE A 107 -12.49 14.63 6.55
N ALA A 108 -12.15 14.07 7.71
CA ALA A 108 -11.94 14.85 8.93
C ALA A 108 -10.63 15.64 8.91
N GLU A 109 -9.55 15.05 8.41
CA GLU A 109 -8.19 15.62 8.46
C GLU A 109 -7.86 16.50 7.24
N VAL A 110 -8.57 16.31 6.12
CA VAL A 110 -8.30 16.97 4.84
C VAL A 110 -9.59 17.62 4.32
N PRO A 111 -10.15 18.64 5.02
CA PRO A 111 -11.48 19.18 4.72
C PRO A 111 -11.57 19.97 3.41
N TRP A 112 -10.42 20.31 2.81
CA TRP A 112 -10.35 21.00 1.51
C TRP A 112 -10.45 20.05 0.31
N ALA A 113 -10.38 18.74 0.54
CA ALA A 113 -10.49 17.75 -0.52
C ALA A 113 -11.91 17.16 -0.56
N GLU A 114 -12.44 17.00 -1.78
CA GLU A 114 -13.81 16.51 -2.02
C GLU A 114 -13.89 14.97 -1.93
N TRP A 115 -13.70 14.42 -0.73
CA TRP A 115 -13.75 12.98 -0.50
C TRP A 115 -15.18 12.42 -0.33
N GLN A 116 -16.15 13.29 -0.03
CA GLN A 116 -17.54 12.89 0.25
C GLN A 116 -18.18 12.04 -0.87
N PRO A 117 -18.08 12.41 -2.17
CA PRO A 117 -18.69 11.60 -3.23
C PRO A 117 -18.13 10.18 -3.31
N ILE A 118 -16.83 10.02 -3.04
CA ILE A 118 -16.14 8.72 -3.05
C ILE A 118 -16.60 7.89 -1.84
N TYR A 119 -16.71 8.52 -0.67
CA TYR A 119 -17.25 7.88 0.54
C TYR A 119 -18.67 7.37 0.32
N ASP A 120 -19.55 8.20 -0.24
CA ASP A 120 -20.96 7.85 -0.49
C ASP A 120 -21.07 6.67 -1.48
N GLN A 121 -20.28 6.67 -2.55
CA GLN A 121 -20.24 5.59 -3.52
C GLN A 121 -19.80 4.25 -2.88
N LEU A 122 -18.78 4.29 -2.03
CA LEU A 122 -18.31 3.10 -1.31
C LEU A 122 -19.31 2.64 -0.25
N GLY A 123 -20.00 3.58 0.41
CA GLY A 123 -21.04 3.30 1.39
C GLY A 123 -22.22 2.56 0.76
N ALA A 124 -22.74 3.07 -0.36
CA ALA A 124 -23.82 2.41 -1.10
C ALA A 124 -23.44 0.98 -1.54
N ARG A 125 -22.17 0.76 -1.93
CA ARG A 125 -21.68 -0.58 -2.28
C ARG A 125 -21.58 -1.49 -1.05
N TYR A 126 -21.12 -0.96 0.09
CA TYR A 126 -21.07 -1.70 1.34
C TYR A 126 -22.46 -2.17 1.78
N ASP A 127 -23.45 -1.29 1.73
CA ASP A 127 -24.83 -1.60 2.09
C ASP A 127 -25.42 -2.69 1.20
N ALA A 128 -25.16 -2.63 -0.11
CA ALA A 128 -25.58 -3.67 -1.05
C ALA A 128 -24.96 -5.04 -0.72
N VAL A 129 -23.67 -5.09 -0.39
CA VAL A 129 -22.98 -6.33 0.00
C VAL A 129 -23.53 -6.89 1.33
N VAL A 130 -23.82 -6.01 2.30
CA VAL A 130 -24.43 -6.41 3.58
C VAL A 130 -25.82 -6.97 3.38
N ALA A 131 -26.64 -6.33 2.57
CA ALA A 131 -27.99 -6.79 2.24
C ALA A 131 -27.95 -8.17 1.56
N GLU A 132 -27.06 -8.36 0.58
CA GLU A 132 -26.92 -9.64 -0.12
C GLU A 132 -26.42 -10.76 0.81
N LEU A 133 -25.46 -10.46 1.69
CA LEU A 133 -25.01 -11.42 2.70
C LEU A 133 -26.15 -11.82 3.65
N ALA A 134 -27.01 -10.87 4.03
CA ALA A 134 -28.16 -11.13 4.88
C ALA A 134 -29.18 -12.06 4.22
N LEU A 135 -29.41 -11.91 2.90
CA LEU A 135 -30.27 -12.79 2.11
C LEU A 135 -29.74 -14.24 2.01
N ARG A 136 -28.43 -14.43 2.20
CA ARG A 136 -27.73 -15.74 2.08
C ARG A 136 -27.35 -16.35 3.43
N SER A 137 -27.89 -15.80 4.52
CA SER A 137 -27.70 -16.31 5.89
C SER A 137 -28.61 -17.50 6.13
#